data_AF-A0A7X7Q4F4-F1
#
_entry.id   AF-A0A7X7Q4F4-F1
#
_cell.length_a   1.000
_cell.length_b   1.000
_cell.length_c   1.000
_cell.angle_alpha   90.00
_cell.angle_beta   90.00
_cell.angle_gamma   90.00
#
_symmetry.space_group_name_H-M   'P 1'
#
loop_
_entity.id
_entity.type
_entity.pdbx_description
1 polymer ?
#
loop_
_entity_poly.entity_id
_entity_poly.type
_entity_poly.pdbx_seq_one_letter_code
_entity_poly.pdbx_strand_id
1 'polypeptide(L)'
;VMIRLKRGIEAVSITDPRFWRAPVSPTFHGRDVFAPVAASLSLGLSPYEFGEKTNMLSVLPITRPRYTGPGELHGHIMHIDRFGNLVTDIRSSDLPPGPVEICVGSALIDGISHHYAETRGLAALIGSSGYLEVSLRNGSAARHLDALVGDDVSATAVS
;
A
#
# COMPACT_ATOMS: atom_id res chain seq x y z
N VAL A 1 -11.61 9.46 -6.17
CA VAL A 1 -10.97 10.53 -6.97
C VAL A 1 -10.87 10.07 -8.40
N MET A 2 -11.15 10.95 -9.37
CA MET A 2 -10.96 10.63 -10.79
C MET A 2 -9.57 11.07 -11.24
N ILE A 3 -8.80 10.18 -11.85
CA ILE A 3 -7.47 10.47 -12.40
C ILE A 3 -7.44 10.20 -13.89
N ARG A 4 -6.72 11.04 -14.64
CA ARG A 4 -6.48 10.84 -16.08
C ARG A 4 -5.23 9.98 -16.27
N LEU A 5 -5.28 9.04 -17.22
CA LEU A 5 -4.15 8.18 -17.54
C LEU A 5 -2.95 8.98 -18.09
N LYS A 6 -1.74 8.54 -17.74
CA LYS A 6 -0.50 9.07 -18.32
C LYS A 6 -0.35 8.58 -19.76
N ARG A 7 0.47 9.28 -20.56
CA ARG A 7 0.82 8.85 -21.92
C ARG A 7 1.45 7.44 -21.90
N GLY A 8 1.10 6.63 -22.89
CA GLY A 8 1.58 5.25 -23.03
C GLY A 8 0.84 4.21 -22.19
N ILE A 9 -0.18 4.61 -21.43
CA ILE A 9 -1.05 3.70 -20.68
C ILE A 9 -2.44 3.73 -21.31
N GLU A 10 -3.00 2.54 -21.50
CA GLU A 10 -4.35 2.35 -22.02
C GLU A 10 -5.19 1.60 -20.98
N ALA A 11 -6.48 1.90 -20.92
CA ALA A 11 -7.42 1.18 -20.09
C ALA A 11 -8.73 0.94 -20.83
N VAL A 12 -9.41 -0.12 -20.44
CA VAL A 12 -10.72 -0.52 -20.95
C VAL A 12 -11.62 -0.83 -19.77
N SER A 13 -12.85 -0.37 -19.83
CA SER A 13 -13.89 -0.76 -18.88
C SER A 13 -14.38 -2.16 -19.25
N ILE A 14 -14.27 -3.13 -18.33
CA ILE A 14 -14.81 -4.48 -18.53
C ILE A 14 -16.33 -4.40 -18.38
N THR A 15 -17.04 -4.28 -19.50
CA THR A 15 -18.50 -4.09 -19.56
C THR A 15 -19.20 -5.11 -20.44
N ASP A 16 -18.46 -5.93 -21.21
CA ASP A 16 -19.05 -6.91 -22.09
C ASP A 16 -19.33 -8.26 -21.37
N PRO A 17 -20.61 -8.61 -21.12
CA PRO A 17 -20.98 -9.80 -20.39
C PRO A 17 -20.70 -11.11 -21.13
N ARG A 18 -20.39 -11.08 -22.43
CA ARG A 18 -20.05 -12.29 -23.21
C ARG A 18 -18.80 -12.99 -22.66
N PHE A 19 -17.93 -12.24 -21.99
CA PHE A 19 -16.70 -12.75 -21.37
C PHE A 19 -16.85 -13.10 -19.89
N TRP A 20 -18.05 -12.99 -19.32
CA TRP A 20 -18.29 -13.27 -17.91
C TRP A 20 -18.82 -14.67 -17.72
N ARG A 21 -18.54 -15.25 -16.55
CA ARG A 21 -19.15 -16.50 -16.11
C ARG A 21 -20.55 -16.19 -15.57
N ALA A 22 -21.58 -16.65 -16.29
CA ALA A 22 -22.97 -16.50 -15.86
C ALA A 22 -23.41 -17.66 -14.92
N PRO A 23 -24.26 -17.39 -13.92
CA PRO A 23 -24.68 -16.07 -13.46
C PRO A 23 -23.55 -15.33 -12.70
N VAL A 24 -23.53 -14.00 -12.79
CA VAL A 24 -22.57 -13.17 -12.05
C VAL A 24 -23.00 -13.08 -10.59
N SER A 25 -22.12 -13.49 -9.68
CA SER A 25 -22.39 -13.42 -8.24
C SER A 25 -22.22 -12.00 -7.71
N PRO A 26 -23.10 -11.53 -6.81
CA PRO A 26 -23.04 -10.15 -6.29
C PRO A 26 -21.79 -9.88 -5.44
N THR A 27 -21.18 -10.92 -4.87
CA THR A 27 -20.04 -10.81 -3.94
C THR A 27 -18.74 -11.42 -4.47
N PHE A 28 -18.74 -11.97 -5.70
CA PHE A 28 -17.57 -12.70 -6.21
C PHE A 28 -17.21 -12.38 -7.68
N HIS A 29 -17.16 -11.08 -8.00
CA HIS A 29 -16.72 -10.60 -9.32
C HIS A 29 -15.29 -11.01 -9.69
N GLY A 30 -14.42 -11.30 -8.71
CA GLY A 30 -13.11 -11.92 -8.93
C GLY A 30 -13.18 -13.18 -9.77
N ARG A 31 -14.10 -14.09 -9.44
CA ARG A 31 -14.30 -15.35 -10.15
C ARG A 31 -15.13 -15.15 -11.43
N ASP A 32 -16.18 -14.35 -11.35
CA ASP A 32 -17.20 -14.33 -12.40
C ASP A 32 -16.92 -13.32 -13.52
N VAL A 33 -16.15 -12.26 -13.24
CA VAL A 33 -15.83 -11.19 -14.20
C VAL A 33 -14.33 -11.14 -14.47
N PHE A 34 -13.50 -10.99 -13.43
CA PHE A 34 -12.06 -10.73 -13.62
C PHE A 34 -11.28 -11.97 -14.08
N ALA A 35 -11.52 -13.15 -13.50
CA ALA A 35 -10.84 -14.38 -13.87
C ALA A 35 -10.99 -14.78 -15.36
N PRO A 36 -12.20 -14.83 -15.95
CA PRO A 36 -12.34 -15.19 -17.37
C PRO A 36 -11.78 -14.13 -18.33
N VAL A 37 -11.82 -12.84 -17.96
CA VAL A 37 -11.17 -11.77 -18.72
C VAL A 37 -9.64 -11.93 -18.68
N ALA A 38 -9.07 -12.20 -17.50
CA ALA A 38 -7.63 -12.46 -17.35
C ALA A 38 -7.19 -13.70 -18.16
N ALA A 39 -8.00 -14.77 -18.15
CA ALA A 39 -7.74 -15.96 -18.97
C ALA A 39 -7.73 -15.61 -20.47
N SER A 40 -8.72 -14.87 -20.95
CA SER A 40 -8.80 -14.42 -22.34
C SER A 40 -7.61 -13.54 -22.74
N LEU A 41 -7.22 -12.57 -21.88
CA LEU A 41 -6.03 -11.74 -22.08
C LEU A 41 -4.75 -12.59 -22.18
N SER A 42 -4.62 -13.63 -21.35
CA SER A 42 -3.45 -14.53 -21.39
C SER A 42 -3.34 -15.33 -22.69
N LEU A 43 -4.47 -15.50 -23.41
CA LEU A 43 -4.55 -16.13 -24.72
C LEU A 43 -4.34 -15.13 -25.87
N GLY A 44 -4.03 -13.87 -25.57
CA GLY A 44 -3.72 -12.84 -26.56
C GLY A 44 -4.93 -12.08 -27.10
N LEU A 45 -6.11 -12.22 -26.49
CA LEU A 45 -7.24 -11.37 -26.86
C LEU A 45 -6.92 -9.91 -26.56
N SER A 46 -7.31 -9.04 -27.48
CA SER A 46 -7.15 -7.59 -27.33
C SER A 46 -7.97 -7.11 -26.12
N PRO A 47 -7.41 -6.25 -25.24
CA PRO A 47 -8.16 -5.63 -24.16
C PRO A 47 -9.42 -4.89 -24.62
N TYR A 48 -9.43 -4.42 -25.87
CA TYR A 48 -10.54 -3.66 -26.46
C TYR A 48 -11.77 -4.51 -26.78
N GLU A 49 -11.67 -5.84 -26.69
CA GLU A 49 -12.83 -6.74 -26.85
C GLU A 49 -13.75 -6.71 -25.62
N PHE A 50 -13.23 -6.34 -24.45
CA PHE A 50 -13.97 -6.47 -23.18
C PHE A 50 -14.86 -5.27 -22.84
N GLY A 51 -14.82 -4.20 -23.66
CA GLY A 51 -15.66 -3.02 -23.50
C GLY A 51 -15.00 -1.74 -24.00
N GLU A 52 -15.46 -0.60 -23.50
CA GLU A 52 -15.06 0.71 -24.01
C GLU A 52 -13.69 1.18 -23.48
N LYS A 53 -12.88 1.77 -24.36
CA LYS A 53 -11.64 2.44 -23.97
C LYS A 53 -11.95 3.60 -23.02
N THR A 54 -11.18 3.72 -21.95
CA THR A 54 -11.27 4.86 -21.03
C THR A 54 -9.89 5.48 -20.82
N ASN A 55 -9.87 6.79 -20.66
CA ASN A 55 -8.69 7.56 -20.25
C ASN A 55 -8.80 8.09 -18.82
N MET A 56 -9.86 7.70 -18.10
CA MET A 56 -10.13 8.08 -16.71
C MET A 56 -10.27 6.84 -15.83
N LEU A 57 -9.68 6.90 -14.64
CA LEU A 57 -9.85 5.89 -13.60
C LEU A 57 -10.48 6.53 -12.37
N SER A 58 -11.50 5.88 -11.83
CA SER A 58 -11.95 6.14 -10.47
C SER A 58 -11.02 5.38 -9.52
N VAL A 59 -10.23 6.10 -8.75
CA VAL A 59 -9.37 5.55 -7.71
C VAL A 59 -9.93 5.89 -6.34
N LEU A 60 -9.81 4.96 -5.42
CA LEU A 60 -10.06 5.26 -4.01
C LEU A 60 -9.04 6.31 -3.55
N PRO A 61 -9.43 7.25 -2.68
CA PRO A 61 -8.48 8.17 -2.08
C PRO A 61 -7.51 7.36 -1.22
N ILE A 62 -6.29 7.16 -1.71
CA ILE A 62 -5.19 6.56 -0.96
C ILE A 62 -4.44 7.73 -0.31
N THR A 63 -4.37 7.75 1.01
CA THR A 63 -3.49 8.67 1.74
C THR A 63 -2.05 8.46 1.29
N ARG A 64 -1.32 9.57 1.15
CA ARG A 64 0.09 9.52 0.79
C ARG A 64 0.90 10.22 1.86
N PRO A 65 2.13 9.75 2.11
CA PRO A 65 3.02 10.44 3.00
C PRO A 65 3.32 11.84 2.44
N ARG A 66 3.42 12.83 3.32
CA ARG A 66 3.64 14.23 3.00
C ARG A 66 4.61 14.86 3.99
N TYR A 67 5.44 15.78 3.51
CA TYR A 67 6.25 16.59 4.39
C TYR A 67 5.39 17.65 5.08
N THR A 68 5.47 17.71 6.41
CA THR A 68 4.80 18.73 7.25
C THR A 68 5.75 19.87 7.62
N GLY A 69 7.06 19.64 7.52
CA GLY A 69 8.12 20.61 7.74
C GLY A 69 9.46 20.13 7.16
N PRO A 70 10.54 20.93 7.29
CA PRO A 70 11.88 20.51 6.87
C PRO A 70 12.32 19.24 7.61
N GLY A 71 12.50 18.15 6.88
CA GLY A 71 12.93 16.87 7.44
C GLY A 71 11.86 16.10 8.21
N GLU A 72 10.60 16.55 8.24
CA GLU A 72 9.50 15.86 8.91
C GLU A 72 8.52 15.31 7.87
N LEU A 73 8.52 13.98 7.72
CA LEU A 73 7.61 13.25 6.85
C LEU A 73 6.50 12.62 7.68
N HIS A 74 5.26 12.88 7.30
CA HIS A 74 4.06 12.34 7.93
C HIS A 74 3.36 11.36 6.99
N GLY A 75 3.12 10.15 7.45
CA GLY A 75 2.38 9.09 6.76
C GLY A 75 1.40 8.40 7.70
N HIS A 76 0.93 7.23 7.32
CA HIS A 76 -0.11 6.50 8.04
C HIS A 76 0.12 4.98 7.97
N ILE A 77 -0.47 4.27 8.92
CA ILE A 77 -0.55 2.80 8.87
C ILE A 77 -1.52 2.40 7.75
N MET A 78 -0.99 1.82 6.68
CA MET A 78 -1.76 1.37 5.53
C MET A 78 -2.31 -0.05 5.73
N HIS A 79 -1.59 -0.90 6.46
CA HIS A 79 -1.97 -2.29 6.69
C HIS A 79 -1.33 -2.82 7.98
N ILE A 80 -2.03 -3.69 8.69
CA ILE A 80 -1.48 -4.48 9.78
C ILE A 80 -1.42 -5.93 9.30
N ASP A 81 -0.22 -6.49 9.23
CA ASP A 81 -0.03 -7.85 8.75
C ASP A 81 -0.51 -8.90 9.79
N ARG A 82 -0.50 -10.17 9.39
CA ARG A 82 -0.94 -11.27 10.27
C ARG A 82 -0.12 -11.46 11.55
N PHE A 83 1.11 -10.94 11.58
CA PHE A 83 1.99 -11.00 12.76
C PHE A 83 1.78 -9.78 13.68
N GLY A 84 1.09 -8.76 13.17
CA GLY A 84 0.83 -7.51 13.85
C GLY A 84 1.92 -6.46 13.62
N ASN A 85 2.68 -6.56 12.53
CA ASN A 85 3.57 -5.51 12.06
C ASN A 85 2.75 -4.42 11.38
N LEU A 86 3.18 -3.17 11.56
CA LEU A 86 2.54 -1.98 11.02
C LEU A 86 3.21 -1.64 9.69
N VAL A 87 2.52 -1.87 8.57
CA VAL A 87 3.00 -1.50 7.23
C VAL A 87 2.45 -0.10 6.92
N THR A 88 3.34 0.84 6.65
CA THR A 88 2.98 2.25 6.43
C THR A 88 2.84 2.59 4.96
N ASP A 89 2.28 3.77 4.65
CA ASP A 89 2.29 4.35 3.31
C ASP A 89 3.62 5.05 2.93
N ILE A 90 4.60 5.10 3.85
CA ILE A 90 5.93 5.70 3.68
C ILE A 90 6.84 4.73 2.92
N ARG A 91 7.37 5.12 1.76
CA ARG A 91 8.40 4.35 1.05
C ARG A 91 9.79 4.77 1.49
N SER A 92 10.77 3.89 1.27
CA SER A 92 12.18 4.21 1.48
C SER A 92 12.64 5.45 0.70
N SER A 93 12.07 5.69 -0.49
CA SER A 93 12.34 6.87 -1.32
C SER A 93 11.75 8.17 -0.79
N ASP A 94 10.78 8.10 0.11
CA ASP A 94 10.09 9.27 0.66
C ASP A 94 10.81 9.81 1.89
N LEU A 95 11.62 8.98 2.55
CA LEU A 95 12.30 9.31 3.80
C LEU A 95 13.29 10.48 3.65
N PRO A 96 13.43 11.30 4.70
CA PRO A 96 14.50 12.29 4.77
C PRO A 96 15.89 11.64 4.60
N PRO A 97 16.86 12.34 3.99
CA PRO A 97 18.23 11.84 3.92
C PRO A 97 18.88 11.84 5.30
N GLY A 98 19.67 10.80 5.58
CA GLY A 98 20.43 10.69 6.83
C GLY A 98 19.68 9.91 7.93
N PRO A 99 20.15 10.02 9.19
CA PRO A 99 19.48 9.40 10.34
C PRO A 99 18.08 9.98 10.54
N VAL A 100 17.13 9.11 10.86
CA VAL A 100 15.74 9.48 11.14
C VAL A 100 15.27 8.87 12.45
N GLU A 101 14.35 9.54 13.12
CA GLU A 101 13.57 9.01 14.24
C GLU A 101 12.16 8.71 13.74
N ILE A 102 11.64 7.52 14.05
CA ILE A 102 10.30 7.09 13.66
C ILE A 102 9.37 7.18 14.87
N CYS A 103 8.24 7.85 14.71
CA CYS A 103 7.21 7.98 15.74
C CYS A 103 5.92 7.28 15.31
N VAL A 104 5.38 6.44 16.20
CA VAL A 104 4.06 5.82 16.06
C VAL A 104 3.32 5.94 17.38
N GLY A 105 2.23 6.72 17.41
CA GLY A 105 1.54 7.04 18.65
C GLY A 105 2.48 7.72 19.66
N SER A 106 2.71 7.07 20.81
CA SER A 106 3.65 7.54 21.84
C SER A 106 5.04 6.88 21.77
N ALA A 107 5.27 5.98 20.82
CA ALA A 107 6.54 5.26 20.71
C ALA A 107 7.50 5.98 19.76
N LEU A 108 8.73 6.16 20.22
CA LEU A 108 9.86 6.66 19.43
C LEU A 108 10.82 5.51 19.15
N ILE A 109 11.28 5.41 17.91
CA ILE A 109 12.18 4.38 17.43
C ILE A 109 13.36 5.06 16.74
N ASP A 110 14.55 4.83 17.27
CA ASP A 110 15.79 5.38 16.74
C ASP A 110 16.22 4.67 15.46
N GLY A 111 16.18 5.38 14.34
CA GLY A 111 16.68 4.88 13.07
C GLY A 111 15.82 3.81 12.41
N ILE A 112 16.34 3.30 11.31
CA ILE A 112 15.75 2.20 10.55
C ILE A 112 16.77 1.07 10.56
N SER A 113 16.39 -0.05 11.15
CA SER A 113 17.21 -1.25 11.24
C SER A 113 17.25 -1.99 9.91
N HIS A 114 18.37 -2.64 9.61
CA HIS A 114 18.51 -3.43 8.39
C HIS A 114 17.88 -4.83 8.53
N HIS A 115 17.78 -5.36 9.76
CA HIS A 115 17.16 -6.66 10.03
C HIS A 115 16.30 -6.65 11.30
N TYR A 116 15.18 -7.37 11.29
CA TYR A 116 14.28 -7.57 12.45
C TYR A 116 14.99 -8.11 13.71
N ALA A 117 16.15 -8.75 13.55
CA ALA A 117 16.88 -9.41 14.64
C ALA A 117 17.82 -8.50 15.43
N GLU A 118 18.08 -7.28 14.96
CA GLU A 118 19.09 -6.37 15.52
C GLU A 118 18.59 -5.58 16.74
N THR A 119 17.28 -5.56 17.01
CA THR A 119 16.68 -4.72 18.05
C THR A 119 16.05 -5.51 19.21
N ARG A 120 16.09 -4.93 20.41
CA ARG A 120 15.35 -5.40 21.59
C ARG A 120 14.08 -4.55 21.72
N GLY A 121 12.97 -4.98 21.14
CA GLY A 121 11.67 -4.30 21.26
C GLY A 121 11.09 -3.90 19.92
N LEU A 122 10.54 -2.68 19.85
CA LEU A 122 10.06 -2.10 18.59
C LEU A 122 11.23 -1.84 17.65
N ALA A 123 11.00 -2.06 16.37
CA ALA A 123 11.96 -1.90 15.30
C ALA A 123 11.26 -1.25 14.11
N ALA A 124 11.88 -0.22 13.54
CA ALA A 124 11.51 0.29 12.24
C ALA A 124 12.45 -0.31 11.19
N LEU A 125 11.91 -0.75 10.05
CA LEU A 125 12.68 -1.38 8.97
C LEU A 125 12.01 -1.14 7.62
N ILE A 126 12.75 -1.32 6.53
CA ILE A 126 12.16 -1.30 5.19
C ILE A 126 11.79 -2.72 4.81
N GLY A 127 10.49 -2.98 4.66
CA GLY A 127 9.96 -4.25 4.23
C GLY A 127 10.37 -4.61 2.80
N SER A 128 10.18 -5.87 2.42
CA SER A 128 10.52 -6.37 1.08
C SER A 128 9.76 -5.66 -0.06
N SER A 129 8.61 -5.05 0.25
CA SER A 129 7.81 -4.25 -0.66
C SER A 129 8.26 -2.78 -0.78
N GLY A 130 9.29 -2.38 -0.02
CA GLY A 130 9.90 -1.05 -0.05
C GLY A 130 9.22 -0.02 0.85
N TYR A 131 8.27 -0.43 1.70
CA TYR A 131 7.59 0.41 2.67
C TYR A 131 8.26 0.35 4.04
N LEU A 132 8.18 1.43 4.80
CA LEU A 132 8.56 1.45 6.21
C LEU A 132 7.57 0.60 7.00
N GLU A 133 8.11 -0.32 7.80
CA GLU A 133 7.37 -1.22 8.67
C GLU A 133 7.83 -1.02 10.11
N VAL A 134 6.88 -1.03 11.05
CA VAL A 134 7.16 -1.05 12.49
C VAL A 134 6.74 -2.39 13.07
N SER A 135 7.70 -3.08 13.69
CA SER A 135 7.56 -4.46 14.14
C SER A 135 8.02 -4.60 15.58
N LEU A 136 7.46 -5.57 16.32
CA LEU A 136 7.86 -5.86 17.69
C LEU A 136 8.49 -7.25 17.75
N ARG A 137 9.73 -7.36 18.24
CA ARG A 137 10.39 -8.66 18.39
C ARG A 137 9.57 -9.58 19.30
N ASN A 138 9.23 -10.77 18.79
CA ASN A 138 8.41 -11.78 19.47
C ASN A 138 7.03 -11.27 19.94
N GLY A 139 6.46 -10.28 19.26
CA GLY A 139 5.18 -9.69 19.64
C GLY A 139 4.46 -9.06 18.45
N SER A 140 3.33 -8.43 18.74
CA SER A 140 2.57 -7.64 17.76
C SER A 140 2.77 -6.17 18.10
N ALA A 141 3.32 -5.41 17.16
CA ALA A 141 3.47 -3.95 17.31
C ALA A 141 2.09 -3.29 17.43
N ALA A 142 1.12 -3.72 16.61
CA ALA A 142 -0.27 -3.26 16.70
C ALA A 142 -0.88 -3.39 18.09
N ARG A 143 -0.81 -4.58 18.71
CA ARG A 143 -1.33 -4.79 20.06
C ARG A 143 -0.54 -4.05 21.14
N HIS A 144 0.77 -3.90 20.94
CA HIS A 144 1.62 -3.22 21.92
C HIS A 144 1.39 -1.70 21.91
N LEU A 145 1.10 -1.12 20.75
CA LEU A 145 0.89 0.30 20.54
C LEU A 145 -0.59 0.71 20.50
N ASP A 146 -1.51 -0.25 20.63
CA ASP A 146 -2.95 -0.06 20.39
C ASP A 146 -3.25 0.61 19.03
N ALA A 147 -2.47 0.25 18.02
CA ALA A 147 -2.47 0.91 16.72
C ALA A 147 -3.46 0.29 15.73
N LEU A 148 -4.08 1.14 14.92
CA LEU A 148 -5.08 0.80 13.90
C LEU A 148 -4.65 1.26 12.51
N VAL A 149 -5.25 0.65 11.47
CA VAL A 149 -5.11 1.14 10.10
C VAL A 149 -5.66 2.57 10.02
N GLY A 150 -4.85 3.47 9.49
CA GLY A 150 -5.15 4.90 9.39
C GLY A 150 -4.44 5.77 10.43
N ASP A 151 -3.87 5.19 11.50
CA ASP A 151 -3.14 5.97 12.51
C ASP A 151 -1.87 6.60 11.92
N ASP A 152 -1.50 7.74 12.51
CA ASP A 152 -0.38 8.56 12.07
C ASP A 152 0.97 7.91 12.36
N VAL A 153 1.90 8.08 11.42
CA VAL A 153 3.31 7.71 11.57
C VAL A 153 4.16 8.87 11.06
N SER A 154 5.17 9.29 11.82
CA SER A 154 6.13 10.28 11.34
C SER A 154 7.55 9.73 11.27
N ALA A 155 8.33 10.26 10.32
CA ALA A 155 9.75 10.07 10.20
C ALA A 155 10.43 11.43 10.17
N THR A 156 11.24 11.72 11.19
CA THR A 156 11.88 13.02 11.38
C THR A 156 13.39 12.91 11.27
N ALA A 157 14.02 13.75 10.46
CA ALA A 157 15.47 13.81 10.34
C ALA A 157 16.11 14.22 11.68
N VAL A 158 17.14 13.49 12.11
CA VAL A 158 17.92 13.81 13.30
C VAL A 158 19.15 14.61 12.88
N SER A 159 19.39 15.73 13.58
CA SER A 159 20.56 16.61 13.36
C SER A 159 21.79 16.14 14.12
#